data_AF-A0AAV2QIC5-F1
#
_entry.id   AF-A0AAV2QIC5-F1
#
_cell.length_a   1.000
_cell.length_b   1.000
_cell.length_c   1.000
_cell.angle_alpha   90.00
_cell.angle_beta   90.00
_cell.angle_gamma   90.00
#
_symmetry.space_group_name_H-M   'P 1'
#
loop_
_entity.id
_entity.type
_entity.pdbx_description
1 polymer ?
#
loop_
_entity_poly.entity_id
_entity_poly.type
_entity_poly.pdbx_seq_one_letter_code
_entity_poly.pdbx_strand_id
1 'polypeptide(L)'
;FSMGDTFRASDISIKAQKKILGNKNVAKTFIDDTQSSMLDNLYNLVKSYTGNKSDAEKLVKNIIKIVVKIGILYKNDQFKEEELKTANQVRTKFTTVVKTVISFFEVEFTYDKAFLTKILNDCRSLLKQL
;
A
#
# COMPACT_ATOMS: atom_id res chain seq x y z
N PHE A 1 15.25 -19.44 -20.64
CA PHE A 1 14.93 -18.48 -19.57
C PHE A 1 13.97 -19.15 -18.60
N SER A 2 14.41 -19.39 -17.36
CA SER A 2 13.64 -20.14 -16.36
C SER A 2 12.42 -19.34 -15.94
N MET A 3 11.25 -19.95 -16.06
CA MET A 3 9.95 -19.47 -15.58
C MET A 3 9.92 -19.54 -14.04
N GLY A 4 10.79 -18.76 -13.39
CA GLY A 4 10.85 -18.66 -11.94
C GLY A 4 9.72 -17.79 -11.42
N ASP A 5 8.94 -18.32 -10.46
CA ASP A 5 7.85 -17.69 -9.73
C ASP A 5 7.87 -16.16 -9.81
N THR A 6 7.09 -15.62 -10.75
CA THR A 6 6.87 -14.19 -10.88
C THR A 6 6.07 -13.75 -9.67
N PHE A 7 6.56 -12.75 -8.93
CA PHE A 7 5.81 -12.15 -7.84
C PHE A 7 4.51 -11.56 -8.40
N ARG A 8 3.38 -11.91 -7.77
CA ARG A 8 2.06 -11.37 -8.13
C ARG A 8 1.39 -10.82 -6.88
N ALA A 9 1.21 -9.50 -6.81
CA ALA A 9 0.50 -8.86 -5.71
C ALA A 9 -0.92 -9.43 -5.52
N SER A 10 -1.59 -9.81 -6.62
CA SER A 10 -2.91 -10.46 -6.63
C SER A 10 -2.96 -11.73 -5.77
N ASP A 11 -1.91 -12.55 -5.81
CA ASP A 11 -1.91 -13.84 -5.10
C ASP A 11 -1.76 -13.63 -3.58
N ILE A 12 -1.01 -12.60 -3.20
CA ILE A 12 -0.82 -12.23 -1.80
C ILE A 12 -2.09 -11.58 -1.23
N SER A 13 -2.77 -10.74 -2.02
CA SER A 13 -4.02 -10.11 -1.60
C SER A 13 -5.10 -11.15 -1.34
N ILE A 14 -5.26 -12.13 -2.23
CA ILE A 14 -6.20 -13.24 -2.07
C ILE A 14 -5.88 -14.05 -0.80
N LYS A 15 -4.60 -14.35 -0.54
CA LYS A 15 -4.18 -15.09 0.66
C LYS A 15 -4.44 -14.31 1.96
N ALA A 16 -4.14 -13.00 1.98
CA ALA A 16 -4.38 -12.15 3.15
C ALA A 16 -5.88 -12.03 3.44
N GLN A 17 -6.70 -11.82 2.41
CA GLN A 17 -8.16 -11.72 2.54
C GLN A 17 -8.77 -13.04 3.03
N LYS A 18 -8.38 -14.19 2.47
CA LYS A 18 -8.87 -15.51 2.93
C LYS A 18 -8.57 -15.76 4.41
N LYS A 19 -7.39 -15.37 4.88
CA LYS A 19 -6.99 -15.56 6.27
C LYS A 19 -7.78 -14.68 7.25
N ILE A 20 -8.23 -13.50 6.81
CA ILE A 20 -8.95 -12.54 7.67
C ILE A 20 -10.47 -12.76 7.60
N LEU A 21 -11.02 -13.14 6.44
CA LEU A 21 -12.47 -13.12 6.19
C LEU A 21 -13.14 -14.49 6.17
N GLY A 22 -12.40 -15.60 6.14
CA GLY A 22 -12.95 -16.96 6.16
C GLY A 22 -13.83 -17.36 4.96
N ASN A 23 -14.20 -16.45 4.04
CA ASN A 23 -15.16 -16.76 2.95
C ASN A 23 -14.85 -16.07 1.60
N LYS A 24 -15.21 -16.74 0.49
CA LYS A 24 -14.68 -16.56 -0.89
C LYS A 24 -15.27 -15.40 -1.73
N ASN A 25 -16.35 -14.75 -1.32
CA ASN A 25 -17.14 -13.87 -2.22
C ASN A 25 -16.80 -12.36 -2.18
N VAL A 26 -15.90 -11.91 -1.30
CA VAL A 26 -15.43 -10.50 -1.25
C VAL A 26 -14.04 -10.33 -1.88
N ALA A 27 -13.50 -11.41 -2.45
CA ALA A 27 -12.09 -11.54 -2.86
C ALA A 27 -11.66 -10.61 -4.01
N LYS A 28 -12.62 -10.02 -4.74
CA LYS A 28 -12.37 -9.27 -5.97
C LYS A 28 -12.37 -7.74 -5.79
N THR A 29 -12.53 -7.21 -4.57
CA THR A 29 -12.88 -5.78 -4.40
C THR A 29 -11.79 -4.85 -3.89
N PHE A 30 -10.66 -5.33 -3.35
CA PHE A 30 -9.69 -4.43 -2.70
C PHE A 30 -8.46 -4.08 -3.53
N ILE A 31 -8.06 -4.95 -4.45
CA ILE A 31 -6.90 -4.73 -5.34
C ILE A 31 -7.35 -5.15 -6.73
N ASP A 32 -7.48 -4.17 -7.62
CA ASP A 32 -7.73 -4.38 -9.06
C ASP A 32 -6.40 -4.60 -9.83
N ASP A 33 -6.49 -4.77 -11.14
CA ASP A 33 -5.34 -5.04 -12.00
C ASP A 33 -4.35 -3.85 -12.04
N THR A 34 -4.86 -2.61 -11.98
CA THR A 34 -4.03 -1.39 -11.95
C THR A 34 -3.24 -1.31 -10.66
N GLN A 35 -3.90 -1.55 -9.53
CA GLN A 35 -3.28 -1.57 -8.21
C GLN A 35 -2.30 -2.73 -8.08
N SER A 36 -2.60 -3.90 -8.66
CA SER A 36 -1.66 -5.03 -8.70
C SER A 36 -0.40 -4.67 -9.46
N SER A 37 -0.52 -4.09 -10.66
CA SER A 37 0.64 -3.65 -11.45
C SER A 37 1.47 -2.59 -10.71
N MET A 38 0.83 -1.64 -10.01
CA MET A 38 1.54 -0.66 -9.19
C MET A 38 2.36 -1.34 -8.07
N LEU A 39 1.78 -2.34 -7.39
CA LEU A 39 2.47 -3.07 -6.32
C LEU A 39 3.61 -3.95 -6.85
N ASP A 40 3.46 -4.53 -8.05
CA ASP A 40 4.52 -5.28 -8.71
C ASP A 40 5.68 -4.35 -9.13
N ASN A 41 5.39 -3.14 -9.61
CA ASN A 41 6.40 -2.12 -9.88
C ASN A 41 7.13 -1.68 -8.61
N LEU A 42 6.40 -1.51 -7.49
CA LEU A 42 7.01 -1.19 -6.20
C LEU A 42 7.89 -2.35 -5.70
N TYR A 43 7.46 -3.61 -5.87
CA TYR A 43 8.28 -4.78 -5.57
C TYR A 43 9.60 -4.73 -6.35
N ASN A 44 9.54 -4.50 -7.66
CA ASN A 44 10.72 -4.45 -8.53
C ASN A 44 11.66 -3.31 -8.13
N LEU A 45 11.12 -2.11 -7.84
CA LEU A 45 11.89 -0.97 -7.37
C LEU A 45 12.65 -1.30 -6.07
N VAL A 46 11.96 -1.84 -5.06
CA VAL A 46 12.57 -2.17 -3.77
C VAL A 46 13.60 -3.28 -3.93
N LYS A 47 13.30 -4.32 -4.70
CA LYS A 47 14.24 -5.43 -4.96
C LYS A 47 15.52 -4.94 -5.64
N SER A 48 15.39 -4.04 -6.63
CA SER A 48 16.54 -3.45 -7.31
C SER A 48 17.36 -2.55 -6.39
N TYR A 49 16.71 -1.80 -5.50
CA TYR A 49 17.38 -0.90 -4.55
C TYR A 49 18.09 -1.66 -3.42
N THR A 50 17.46 -2.70 -2.84
CA THR A 50 18.00 -3.43 -1.68
C THR A 50 18.86 -4.64 -2.07
N GLY A 51 18.72 -5.14 -3.30
CA GLY A 51 19.29 -6.43 -3.72
C GLY A 51 18.65 -7.65 -3.05
N ASN A 52 17.62 -7.46 -2.21
CA ASN A 52 17.04 -8.52 -1.38
C ASN A 52 15.57 -8.79 -1.76
N LYS A 53 15.33 -9.97 -2.36
CA LYS A 53 13.99 -10.47 -2.71
C LYS A 53 13.07 -10.53 -1.49
N SER A 54 13.54 -11.06 -0.36
CA SER A 54 12.72 -11.25 0.85
C SER A 54 12.23 -9.92 1.42
N ASP A 55 13.08 -8.89 1.43
CA ASP A 55 12.71 -7.57 1.94
C ASP A 55 11.66 -6.89 1.05
N ALA A 56 11.81 -7.00 -0.27
CA ALA A 56 10.83 -6.50 -1.23
C ALA A 56 9.47 -7.21 -1.09
N GLU A 57 9.47 -8.55 -0.98
CA GLU A 57 8.24 -9.32 -0.76
C GLU A 57 7.57 -8.96 0.57
N LYS A 58 8.35 -8.82 1.64
CA LYS A 58 7.86 -8.48 2.97
C LYS A 58 7.21 -7.08 2.97
N LEU A 59 7.84 -6.11 2.31
CA LEU A 59 7.31 -4.75 2.19
C LEU A 59 5.95 -4.74 1.49
N VAL A 60 5.85 -5.32 0.29
CA VAL A 60 4.60 -5.34 -0.47
C VAL A 60 3.51 -6.14 0.24
N LYS A 61 3.86 -7.28 0.84
CA LYS A 61 2.93 -8.07 1.65
C LYS A 61 2.38 -7.26 2.84
N ASN A 62 3.20 -6.45 3.49
CA ASN A 62 2.76 -5.62 4.61
C ASN A 62 1.82 -4.50 4.15
N ILE A 63 2.09 -3.86 3.01
CA ILE A 63 1.19 -2.87 2.40
C ILE A 63 -0.18 -3.50 2.13
N ILE A 64 -0.21 -4.65 1.44
CA ILE A 64 -1.44 -5.37 1.12
C ILE A 64 -2.23 -5.70 2.40
N LYS A 65 -1.57 -6.20 3.44
CA LYS A 65 -2.22 -6.51 4.73
C LYS A 65 -2.85 -5.28 5.38
N ILE A 66 -2.14 -4.14 5.37
CA ILE A 66 -2.65 -2.88 5.95
C ILE A 66 -3.90 -2.44 5.20
N VAL A 67 -3.84 -2.37 3.87
CA VAL A 67 -4.97 -1.96 3.01
C VAL A 67 -6.18 -2.88 3.22
N VAL A 68 -5.96 -4.20 3.19
CA VAL A 68 -7.04 -5.19 3.40
C VAL A 68 -7.63 -5.04 4.80
N LYS A 69 -6.82 -4.88 5.85
CA LYS A 69 -7.34 -4.71 7.22
C LYS A 69 -8.20 -3.46 7.34
N ILE A 70 -7.74 -2.31 6.86
CA ILE A 70 -8.49 -1.05 6.89
C ILE A 70 -9.80 -1.20 6.12
N GLY A 71 -9.75 -1.79 4.92
CA GLY A 71 -10.93 -2.01 4.09
C GLY A 71 -11.98 -2.90 4.73
N ILE A 72 -11.56 -3.92 5.50
CA ILE A 72 -12.46 -4.81 6.23
C ILE A 72 -13.10 -4.08 7.42
N LEU A 73 -12.30 -3.34 8.21
CA LEU A 73 -12.81 -2.56 9.33
C LEU A 73 -13.85 -1.53 8.87
N TYR A 74 -13.57 -0.84 7.76
CA TYR A 74 -14.49 0.11 7.17
C TYR A 74 -15.80 -0.54 6.69
N LYS A 75 -15.73 -1.66 5.95
CA LYS A 75 -16.93 -2.34 5.42
C LYS A 75 -17.83 -2.96 6.49
N ASN A 76 -17.29 -3.23 7.68
CA ASN A 76 -18.01 -3.84 8.79
C ASN A 76 -18.40 -2.81 9.86
N ASP A 77 -18.35 -1.52 9.54
CA ASP A 77 -18.68 -0.41 10.45
C ASP A 77 -17.95 -0.49 11.81
N GLN A 78 -16.70 -0.97 11.79
CA GLN A 78 -15.89 -1.18 13.01
C GLN A 78 -15.15 0.08 13.45
N PHE A 79 -15.18 1.15 12.66
CA PHE A 79 -14.56 2.42 13.03
C PHE A 79 -15.54 3.31 13.80
N LYS A 80 -15.06 3.86 14.92
CA LYS A 80 -15.70 4.97 15.64
C LYS A 80 -15.61 6.26 14.81
N GLU A 81 -16.41 7.26 15.16
CA GLU A 81 -16.41 8.56 14.47
C GLU A 81 -15.01 9.21 14.44
N GLU A 82 -14.25 9.10 15.52
CA GLU A 82 -12.87 9.59 15.60
C GLU A 82 -11.92 8.84 14.66
N GLU A 83 -12.05 7.51 14.58
CA GLU A 83 -11.26 6.67 13.68
C GLU A 83 -11.61 6.94 12.20
N LEU A 84 -12.87 7.23 11.90
CA LEU A 84 -13.30 7.69 10.57
C LEU A 84 -12.68 9.05 10.21
N LYS A 85 -12.59 9.98 11.17
CA LYS A 85 -11.87 11.26 10.96
C LYS A 85 -10.39 11.00 10.68
N THR A 86 -9.73 10.14 11.45
CA THR A 86 -8.34 9.74 11.23
C THR A 86 -8.13 9.05 9.87
N ALA A 87 -9.02 8.15 9.47
CA ALA A 87 -8.97 7.49 8.15
C ALA A 87 -9.07 8.49 7.00
N ASN A 88 -9.93 9.51 7.13
CA ASN A 88 -10.01 10.61 6.14
C ASN A 88 -8.75 11.48 6.12
N GLN A 89 -8.11 11.70 7.26
CA GLN A 89 -6.81 12.38 7.33
C GLN A 89 -5.70 11.55 6.66
N VAL A 90 -5.66 10.22 6.86
CA VAL A 90 -4.76 9.32 6.15
C VAL A 90 -4.95 9.46 4.65
N ARG A 91 -6.19 9.41 4.15
CA ARG A 91 -6.51 9.57 2.72
C ARG A 91 -6.01 10.90 2.17
N THR A 92 -6.26 12.00 2.88
CA THR A 92 -5.82 13.34 2.46
C THR A 92 -4.30 13.44 2.42
N LYS A 93 -3.61 12.97 3.47
CA LYS A 93 -2.15 13.02 3.55
C LYS A 93 -1.50 12.12 2.50
N PHE A 94 -2.03 10.92 2.27
CA PHE A 94 -1.55 10.02 1.22
C PHE A 94 -1.73 10.63 -0.18
N THR A 95 -2.84 11.33 -0.42
CA THR A 95 -3.06 12.08 -1.66
C THR A 95 -1.99 13.15 -1.86
N THR A 96 -1.58 13.86 -0.79
CA THR A 96 -0.43 14.79 -0.85
C THR A 96 0.86 14.06 -1.22
N VAL A 97 1.15 12.90 -0.62
CA VAL A 97 2.33 12.08 -0.97
C VAL A 97 2.34 11.76 -2.46
N VAL A 98 1.23 11.28 -3.01
CA VAL A 98 1.12 10.91 -4.43
C VAL A 98 1.38 12.13 -5.32
N LYS A 99 0.73 13.26 -5.05
CA LYS A 99 0.93 14.50 -5.81
C LYS A 99 2.38 15.00 -5.75
N THR A 100 3.01 14.93 -4.59
CA THR A 100 4.42 15.31 -4.42
C THR A 100 5.34 14.41 -5.24
N VAL A 101 5.13 13.08 -5.22
CA VAL A 101 5.94 12.13 -6.01
C VAL A 101 5.79 12.41 -7.51
N ILE A 102 4.57 12.68 -7.99
CA ILE A 102 4.32 13.06 -9.38
C ILE A 102 5.04 14.37 -9.72
N SER A 103 4.87 15.41 -8.89
CA SER A 103 5.53 16.71 -9.12
C SER A 103 7.05 16.61 -9.14
N PHE A 104 7.65 15.78 -8.28
CA PHE A 104 9.10 15.56 -8.25
C PHE A 104 9.62 14.81 -9.49
N PHE A 105 8.76 14.03 -10.14
CA PHE A 105 9.08 13.36 -11.39
C PHE A 105 8.90 14.29 -12.60
N GLU A 106 7.85 15.12 -12.60
CA GLU A 106 7.48 15.97 -13.74
C GLU A 106 8.28 17.27 -13.81
N VAL A 107 8.83 17.77 -12.70
CA VAL A 107 9.53 19.06 -12.64
C VAL A 107 10.97 18.88 -12.19
N GLU A 108 11.91 19.22 -13.07
CA GLU A 108 13.35 19.12 -12.80
C GLU A 108 13.77 19.93 -11.56
N PHE A 109 14.78 19.42 -10.85
CA PHE A 109 15.37 20.05 -9.65
C PHE A 109 14.42 20.31 -8.47
N THR A 110 13.21 19.73 -8.47
CA THR A 110 12.26 19.88 -7.35
C THR A 110 12.34 18.77 -6.29
N TYR A 111 13.05 17.67 -6.56
CA TYR A 111 13.14 16.54 -5.64
C TYR A 111 13.75 16.94 -4.29
N ASP A 112 12.95 16.80 -3.23
CA ASP A 112 13.38 16.97 -1.85
C ASP A 112 13.10 15.70 -1.03
N LYS A 113 14.17 14.96 -0.73
CA LYS A 113 14.13 13.75 0.08
C LYS A 113 13.60 14.00 1.50
N ALA A 114 14.01 15.09 2.13
CA ALA A 114 13.64 15.39 3.51
C ALA A 114 12.14 15.70 3.59
N PHE A 115 11.63 16.48 2.64
CA PHE A 115 10.20 16.76 2.52
C PHE A 115 9.38 15.49 2.26
N LEU A 116 9.77 14.66 1.27
CA LEU A 116 9.06 13.41 0.97
C LEU A 116 9.05 12.45 2.17
N THR A 117 10.18 12.33 2.86
CA THR A 117 10.31 11.50 4.06
C THR A 117 9.40 12.00 5.19
N LYS A 118 9.31 13.33 5.38
CA LYS A 118 8.43 13.94 6.37
C LYS A 118 6.96 13.59 6.10
N ILE A 119 6.47 13.82 4.88
CA ILE A 119 5.06 13.56 4.55
C ILE A 119 4.69 12.07 4.59
N LEU A 120 5.63 11.18 4.27
CA LEU A 120 5.46 9.73 4.44
C LEU A 120 5.37 9.33 5.93
N ASN A 121 6.21 9.94 6.78
CA ASN A 121 6.18 9.69 8.23
C ASN A 121 4.90 10.24 8.88
N ASP A 122 4.40 11.40 8.44
CA ASP A 122 3.09 11.91 8.87
C ASP A 122 1.98 10.89 8.55
N CYS A 123 1.99 10.36 7.31
CA CYS A 123 1.02 9.34 6.89
C CYS A 123 1.12 8.06 7.75
N ARG A 124 2.36 7.63 8.06
CA ARG A 124 2.62 6.48 8.94
C ARG A 124 2.09 6.72 10.36
N SER A 125 2.25 7.93 10.89
CA SER A 125 1.77 8.28 12.24
C SER A 125 0.24 8.23 12.33
N LEU A 126 -0.45 8.76 11.32
CA LEU A 126 -1.92 8.66 11.23
C LEU A 126 -2.38 7.20 11.10
N LEU A 127 -1.70 6.38 10.29
CA LEU A 127 -1.99 4.95 10.15
C LEU A 127 -1.80 4.16 11.46
N LYS A 128 -0.96 4.63 12.39
CA LYS A 128 -0.78 4.00 13.71
C LYS A 128 -1.84 4.41 14.73
N GLN A 129 -2.55 5.50 14.47
CA GLN A 129 -3.66 5.97 15.30
C GLN A 129 -5.00 5.35 14.90
N LEU A 130 -5.00 4.58 13.79
CA LEU A 130 -6.11 3.82 13.25
C LEU A 130 -6.01 2.34 13.64
#